data_AF-A0A371BYZ7-F1
#
_entry.id   AF-A0A371BYZ7-F1
#
_cell.length_a   1.000
_cell.length_b   1.000
_cell.length_c   1.000
_cell.angle_alpha   90.00
_cell.angle_beta   90.00
_cell.angle_gamma   90.00
#
_symmetry.space_group_name_H-M   'P 1'
#
loop_
_entity.id
_entity.type
_entity.pdbx_description
1 polymer ?
#
loop_
_entity_poly.entity_id
_entity_poly.type
_entity_poly.pdbx_seq_one_letter_code
_entity_poly.pdbx_strand_id
1 'polypeptide(L)'
;MIVGPKTKFHSLYNHMFSQTCHKFSGVVDSFLASNGGALRKATQDHVRESLRVLHEALERYDLNQISLSYNGGKDCQVMVILLLAALWRRFGEDPAVLNNLGAFKSVYVASEKAFEEVDTFVDNSCQEYGLQQIRLSEPMKAAFEHFLSENPTVKAIIVGIRRSDPYGQQLKPFDPTDSGWPDFMRVHPVLEWKYVNIWDFLRGTDSAYCCLYDKGYTSLGGTDSTVPNPKLLKKGTCAEFLPAYALVKDEEERLGRFRK
;
A
#
# COMPACT_ATOMS: atom_id res chain seq x y z
N MET A 1 46.80 -22.49 -10.08
CA MET A 1 46.22 -21.22 -9.59
C MET A 1 45.09 -20.88 -10.55
N ILE A 2 43.83 -21.21 -10.21
CA ILE A 2 42.80 -20.33 -9.61
C ILE A 2 42.50 -19.17 -10.57
N VAL A 3 41.29 -18.97 -11.10
CA VAL A 3 40.06 -18.66 -10.35
C VAL A 3 38.81 -19.12 -11.11
N GLY A 4 37.90 -19.82 -10.42
CA GLY A 4 36.56 -20.18 -10.90
C GLY A 4 35.56 -19.01 -10.84
N PRO A 5 34.34 -19.19 -11.38
CA PRO A 5 33.35 -18.13 -11.52
C PRO A 5 32.83 -17.68 -10.16
N LYS A 6 32.78 -16.34 -9.97
CA LYS A 6 32.20 -15.67 -8.81
C LYS A 6 30.75 -16.14 -8.62
N THR A 7 30.52 -16.95 -7.60
CA THR A 7 29.21 -17.22 -7.05
C THR A 7 28.58 -15.89 -6.62
N LYS A 8 27.42 -15.56 -7.21
CA LYS A 8 26.54 -14.52 -6.67
C LYS A 8 26.13 -14.95 -5.26
N PHE A 9 26.65 -14.28 -4.24
CA PHE A 9 26.07 -14.31 -2.91
C PHE A 9 24.67 -13.67 -3.00
N HIS A 10 23.63 -14.47 -3.22
CA HIS A 10 22.29 -14.12 -2.73
C HIS A 10 22.33 -14.40 -1.24
N SER A 11 22.46 -13.35 -0.44
CA SER A 11 22.29 -13.45 1.00
C SER A 11 20.82 -13.80 1.29
N LEU A 12 20.57 -15.09 1.52
CA LEU A 12 19.37 -15.61 2.16
C LEU A 12 19.28 -15.05 3.58
N TYR A 13 18.69 -13.87 3.75
CA TYR A 13 18.14 -13.49 5.05
C TYR A 13 16.70 -13.99 5.10
N ASN A 14 16.50 -15.19 5.65
CA ASN A 14 15.22 -15.59 6.22
C ASN A 14 14.95 -14.67 7.43
N HIS A 15 14.54 -13.42 7.18
CA HIS A 15 14.03 -12.56 8.25
C HIS A 15 12.67 -13.08 8.69
N MET A 16 12.51 -13.25 9.99
CA MET A 16 11.24 -13.72 10.54
C MET A 16 10.21 -12.60 10.40
N PHE A 17 8.95 -12.94 10.12
CA PHE A 17 7.90 -11.93 9.89
C PHE A 17 7.72 -10.95 11.06
N SER A 18 7.94 -11.41 12.30
CA SER A 18 7.98 -10.55 13.49
C SER A 18 9.03 -9.44 13.40
N GLN A 19 10.21 -9.71 12.83
CA GLN A 19 11.27 -8.71 12.65
C GLN A 19 10.87 -7.65 11.63
N THR A 20 10.19 -8.06 10.55
CA THR A 20 9.61 -7.13 9.58
C THR A 20 8.57 -6.23 10.24
N CYS A 21 7.65 -6.80 11.01
CA CYS A 21 6.65 -6.02 11.75
C CYS A 21 7.30 -5.05 12.75
N HIS A 22 8.30 -5.51 13.51
CA HIS A 22 9.07 -4.68 14.44
C HIS A 22 9.78 -3.51 13.74
N LYS A 23 10.46 -3.77 12.62
CA LYS A 23 11.13 -2.74 11.80
C LYS A 23 10.14 -1.63 11.45
N PHE A 24 8.99 -1.98 10.87
CA PHE A 24 8.02 -0.98 10.42
C PHE A 24 7.26 -0.32 11.59
N SER A 25 7.13 -1.00 12.73
CA SER A 25 6.68 -0.35 13.97
C SER A 25 7.63 0.78 14.38
N GLY A 26 8.95 0.53 14.38
CA GLY A 26 9.96 1.54 14.67
C GLY A 26 9.98 2.71 13.67
N VAL A 27 9.72 2.44 12.38
CA VAL A 27 9.55 3.48 11.35
C VAL A 27 8.36 4.38 11.68
N VAL A 28 7.21 3.80 12.02
CA VAL A 28 5.99 4.55 12.37
C VAL A 28 6.18 5.34 13.66
N ASP A 29 6.82 4.75 14.68
CA ASP A 29 7.09 5.42 15.95
C ASP A 29 8.03 6.62 15.77
N SER A 30 9.07 6.46 14.94
CA SER A 30 9.98 7.55 14.58
C SER A 30 9.25 8.68 13.85
N PHE A 31 8.34 8.35 12.93
CA PHE A 31 7.50 9.36 12.26
C PHE A 31 6.58 10.08 13.23
N LEU A 32 5.94 9.35 14.16
CA LEU A 32 5.05 9.93 15.18
C LEU A 32 5.79 10.82 16.18
N ALA A 33 7.06 10.53 16.46
CA ALA A 33 7.91 11.35 17.34
C ALA A 33 8.60 12.51 16.59
N SER A 34 8.57 12.52 15.26
CA SER A 34 9.26 13.54 14.46
C SER A 34 8.65 14.94 14.64
N ASN A 35 9.51 15.94 14.62
CA ASN A 35 9.11 17.34 14.61
C ASN A 35 8.68 17.77 13.19
N GLY A 36 7.76 18.73 13.10
CA GLY A 36 7.38 19.32 11.82
C GLY A 36 6.30 20.39 11.93
N GLY A 37 5.96 20.99 10.78
CA GLY A 37 4.91 22.00 10.66
C GLY A 37 3.49 21.42 10.75
N ALA A 38 2.50 22.24 10.40
CA ALA A 38 1.09 21.87 10.46
C ALA A 38 0.76 20.60 9.65
N LEU A 39 1.35 20.44 8.45
CA LEU A 39 1.19 19.23 7.63
C LEU A 39 1.65 17.97 8.37
N ARG A 40 2.85 17.99 8.97
CA ARG A 40 3.37 16.84 9.72
C ARG A 40 2.46 16.44 10.88
N LYS A 41 1.96 17.42 11.63
CA LYS A 41 1.02 17.17 12.73
C LYS A 41 -0.28 16.54 12.22
N ALA A 42 -0.85 17.09 11.15
CA ALA A 42 -2.04 16.51 10.52
C ALA A 42 -1.80 15.08 10.02
N THR A 43 -0.65 14.80 9.39
CA THR A 43 -0.28 13.44 8.96
C THR A 43 -0.13 12.51 10.16
N GLN A 44 0.46 12.97 11.27
CA GLN A 44 0.56 12.17 12.50
C GLN A 44 -0.82 11.84 13.08
N ASP A 45 -1.79 12.76 13.01
CA ASP A 45 -3.17 12.50 13.43
C ASP A 45 -3.84 11.45 12.54
N HIS A 46 -3.63 11.53 11.22
CA HIS A 46 -4.07 10.51 10.28
C HIS A 46 -3.43 9.14 10.54
N VAL A 47 -2.14 9.09 10.87
CA VAL A 47 -1.44 7.84 11.28
C VAL A 47 -2.10 7.24 12.53
N ARG A 48 -2.39 8.05 13.55
CA ARG A 48 -3.05 7.56 14.78
C ARG A 48 -4.43 6.99 14.49
N GLU A 49 -5.23 7.67 13.67
CA GLU A 49 -6.55 7.19 13.30
C GLU A 49 -6.49 5.90 12.45
N SER A 50 -5.58 5.81 11.49
CA SER A 50 -5.36 4.58 10.71
C SER A 50 -4.98 3.41 11.61
N LEU A 51 -4.09 3.63 12.60
CA LEU A 51 -3.71 2.59 13.56
C LEU A 51 -4.90 2.17 14.44
N ARG A 52 -5.78 3.12 14.82
CA ARG A 52 -7.02 2.80 15.54
C ARG A 52 -7.93 1.87 14.73
N VAL A 53 -8.15 2.20 13.44
CA VAL A 53 -8.96 1.37 12.53
C VAL A 53 -8.34 -0.02 12.31
N LEU A 54 -7.02 -0.08 12.13
CA LEU A 54 -6.31 -1.36 11.96
C LEU A 54 -6.36 -2.22 13.23
N HIS A 55 -6.19 -1.61 14.42
CA HIS A 55 -6.33 -2.32 15.68
C HIS A 55 -7.73 -2.89 15.86
N GLU A 56 -8.76 -2.10 15.57
CA GLU A 56 -10.15 -2.54 15.62
C GLU A 56 -10.43 -3.70 14.65
N ALA A 57 -9.80 -3.71 13.46
CA ALA A 57 -9.88 -4.85 12.53
C ALA A 57 -9.20 -6.11 13.10
N LEU A 58 -8.03 -5.96 13.71
CA LEU A 58 -7.28 -7.06 14.36
C LEU A 58 -7.94 -7.58 15.65
N GLU A 59 -8.89 -6.84 16.23
CA GLU A 59 -9.75 -7.31 17.32
C GLU A 59 -10.97 -8.08 16.82
N ARG A 60 -11.52 -7.68 15.67
CA ARG A 60 -12.74 -8.28 15.08
C ARG A 60 -12.49 -9.59 14.34
N TYR A 61 -11.28 -9.80 13.83
CA TYR A 61 -10.95 -10.91 12.94
C TYR A 61 -9.62 -11.56 13.31
N ASP A 62 -9.56 -12.89 13.20
CA ASP A 62 -8.31 -13.63 13.32
C ASP A 62 -7.37 -13.30 12.15
N LEU A 63 -6.06 -13.46 12.33
CA LEU A 63 -5.05 -13.15 11.30
C LEU A 63 -5.30 -13.91 9.98
N ASN A 64 -5.82 -15.13 10.03
CA ASN A 64 -6.15 -15.91 8.83
C ASN A 64 -7.49 -15.52 8.16
N GLN A 65 -8.25 -14.62 8.79
CA GLN A 65 -9.50 -14.06 8.28
C GLN A 65 -9.31 -12.70 7.62
N ILE A 66 -8.12 -12.10 7.72
CA ILE A 66 -7.81 -10.79 7.12
C ILE A 66 -6.89 -10.99 5.91
N SER A 67 -7.17 -10.26 4.84
CA SER A 67 -6.27 -10.10 3.69
C SER A 67 -6.03 -8.61 3.39
N LEU A 68 -5.04 -8.32 2.58
CA LEU A 68 -4.67 -6.97 2.14
C LEU A 68 -4.83 -6.83 0.63
N SER A 69 -5.50 -5.79 0.14
CA SER A 69 -5.43 -5.42 -1.28
C SER A 69 -4.22 -4.52 -1.54
N TYR A 70 -3.20 -5.03 -2.23
CA TYR A 70 -1.92 -4.35 -2.42
C TYR A 70 -1.49 -4.34 -3.89
N ASN A 71 -1.40 -3.15 -4.50
CA ASN A 71 -1.05 -2.96 -5.91
C ASN A 71 0.27 -2.20 -6.14
N GLY A 72 1.04 -1.93 -5.08
CA GLY A 72 2.29 -1.15 -5.14
C GLY A 72 2.12 0.35 -5.36
N GLY A 73 0.88 0.85 -5.38
CA GLY A 73 0.62 2.29 -5.38
C GLY A 73 0.94 2.94 -4.02
N LYS A 74 1.21 4.25 -4.04
CA LYS A 74 1.54 5.04 -2.84
C LYS A 74 0.54 4.88 -1.69
N ASP A 75 -0.76 4.74 -1.98
CA ASP A 75 -1.82 4.70 -0.96
C ASP A 75 -1.83 3.36 -0.22
N CYS A 76 -1.78 2.25 -0.96
CA CYS A 76 -1.69 0.91 -0.36
C CYS A 76 -0.33 0.68 0.32
N GLN A 77 0.71 1.41 -0.09
CA GLN A 77 2.01 1.38 0.56
C GLN A 77 1.99 2.02 1.96
N VAL A 78 1.37 3.20 2.12
CA VAL A 78 1.14 3.78 3.45
C VAL A 78 0.36 2.79 4.31
N MET A 79 -0.71 2.21 3.76
CA MET A 79 -1.55 1.24 4.45
C MET A 79 -0.77 -0.01 4.93
N VAL A 80 0.09 -0.62 4.11
CA VAL A 80 0.85 -1.81 4.54
C VAL A 80 1.87 -1.49 5.62
N ILE A 81 2.56 -0.35 5.54
CA ILE A 81 3.50 0.09 6.58
C ILE A 81 2.76 0.23 7.93
N LEU A 82 1.57 0.85 7.92
CA LEU A 82 0.76 1.03 9.12
C LEU A 82 0.19 -0.31 9.63
N LEU A 83 -0.19 -1.23 8.75
CA LEU A 83 -0.63 -2.58 9.13
C LEU A 83 0.48 -3.35 9.84
N LEU A 84 1.72 -3.33 9.31
CA LEU A 84 2.86 -4.00 9.94
C LEU A 84 3.16 -3.43 11.34
N ALA A 85 3.06 -2.11 11.51
CA ALA A 85 3.17 -1.48 12.82
C ALA A 85 2.05 -1.91 13.77
N ALA A 86 0.81 -2.00 13.29
CA ALA A 86 -0.34 -2.44 14.10
C ALA A 86 -0.23 -3.92 14.51
N LEU A 87 0.25 -4.79 13.62
CA LEU A 87 0.53 -6.20 13.90
C LEU A 87 1.58 -6.34 15.02
N TRP A 88 2.70 -5.60 14.91
CA TRP A 88 3.72 -5.61 15.97
C TRP A 88 3.16 -5.12 17.31
N ARG A 89 2.40 -4.03 17.31
CA ARG A 89 1.81 -3.49 18.54
C ARG A 89 0.81 -4.45 19.20
N ARG A 90 0.13 -5.29 18.42
CA ARG A 90 -0.85 -6.25 18.94
C ARG A 90 -0.24 -7.58 19.39
N PHE A 91 0.79 -8.05 18.69
CA PHE A 91 1.34 -9.41 18.84
C PHE A 91 2.84 -9.45 19.15
N GLY A 92 3.51 -8.30 19.31
CA GLY A 92 4.96 -8.22 19.51
C GLY A 92 5.47 -8.78 20.84
N GLU A 93 4.60 -8.91 21.85
CA GLU A 93 4.91 -9.59 23.11
C GLU A 93 5.02 -11.12 22.94
N ASP A 94 4.33 -11.69 21.94
CA ASP A 94 4.47 -13.09 21.53
C ASP A 94 4.82 -13.18 20.03
N PRO A 95 6.10 -12.99 19.67
CA PRO A 95 6.56 -13.02 18.29
C PRO A 95 6.27 -14.35 17.57
N ALA A 96 6.01 -15.44 18.30
CA ALA A 96 5.67 -16.73 17.70
C ALA A 96 4.38 -16.65 16.88
N VAL A 97 3.40 -15.83 17.28
CA VAL A 97 2.16 -15.62 16.52
C VAL A 97 2.47 -15.08 15.12
N LEU A 98 3.30 -14.03 15.03
CA LEU A 98 3.69 -13.43 13.76
C LEU A 98 4.59 -14.37 12.94
N ASN A 99 5.50 -15.08 13.61
CA ASN A 99 6.40 -16.01 12.94
C ASN A 99 5.69 -17.25 12.38
N ASN A 100 4.65 -17.73 13.07
CA ASN A 100 3.79 -18.82 12.59
C ASN A 100 2.94 -18.40 11.40
N LEU A 101 2.56 -17.12 11.31
CA LEU A 101 1.92 -16.58 10.10
C LEU A 101 2.91 -16.56 8.92
N GLY A 102 4.18 -16.22 9.16
CA GLY A 102 5.27 -16.26 8.19
C GLY A 102 5.25 -15.16 7.13
N ALA A 103 4.08 -14.84 6.57
CA ALA A 103 3.86 -13.73 5.65
C ALA A 103 2.39 -13.30 5.70
N PHE A 104 2.11 -12.02 5.44
CA PHE A 104 0.73 -11.52 5.39
C PHE A 104 0.09 -11.80 4.03
N LYS A 105 -1.10 -12.38 4.02
CA LYS A 105 -1.82 -12.67 2.78
C LYS A 105 -2.24 -11.36 2.11
N SER A 106 -1.98 -11.25 0.80
CA SER A 106 -2.41 -10.11 0.02
C SER A 106 -2.92 -10.52 -1.36
N VAL A 107 -3.74 -9.66 -1.96
CA VAL A 107 -4.31 -9.83 -3.29
C VAL A 107 -4.01 -8.61 -4.14
N TYR A 108 -3.60 -8.85 -5.38
CA TYR A 108 -3.44 -7.83 -6.41
C TYR A 108 -4.27 -8.21 -7.64
N VAL A 109 -5.33 -7.44 -7.89
CA VAL A 109 -6.11 -7.56 -9.12
C VAL A 109 -5.51 -6.64 -10.18
N ALA A 110 -4.77 -7.22 -11.12
CA ALA A 110 -4.12 -6.55 -12.24
C ALA A 110 -5.05 -6.58 -13.48
N SER A 111 -6.08 -5.74 -13.48
CA SER A 111 -7.08 -5.66 -14.57
C SER A 111 -6.58 -4.89 -15.81
N GLU A 112 -5.43 -4.22 -15.72
CA GLU A 112 -4.83 -3.43 -16.80
C GLU A 112 -3.36 -3.85 -16.98
N LYS A 113 -2.78 -3.59 -18.17
CA LYS A 113 -1.36 -3.85 -18.41
C LYS A 113 -0.51 -2.87 -17.61
N ALA A 114 0.07 -3.35 -16.52
CA ALA A 114 0.94 -2.57 -15.64
C ALA A 114 2.24 -2.13 -16.34
N PHE A 115 2.85 -1.09 -15.79
CA PHE A 115 4.22 -0.69 -16.15
C PHE A 115 5.21 -1.69 -15.53
N GLU A 116 6.32 -1.96 -16.22
CA GLU A 116 7.38 -2.84 -15.71
C GLU A 116 7.96 -2.30 -14.39
N GLU A 117 8.07 -0.98 -14.24
CA GLU A 117 8.51 -0.36 -13.00
C GLU A 117 7.53 -0.56 -11.83
N VAL A 118 6.23 -0.72 -12.13
CA VAL A 118 5.23 -1.06 -11.11
C VAL A 118 5.36 -2.52 -10.71
N ASP A 119 5.46 -3.44 -11.67
CA ASP A 119 5.62 -4.87 -11.35
C ASP A 119 6.90 -5.13 -10.56
N THR A 120 8.02 -4.52 -10.98
CA THR A 120 9.30 -4.59 -10.26
C THR A 120 9.17 -4.04 -8.84
N PHE A 121 8.48 -2.91 -8.67
CA PHE A 121 8.27 -2.34 -7.34
C PHE A 121 7.38 -3.24 -6.47
N VAL A 122 6.30 -3.79 -7.01
CA VAL A 122 5.42 -4.71 -6.28
C VAL A 122 6.18 -5.94 -5.82
N ASP A 123 6.98 -6.57 -6.69
CA ASP A 123 7.74 -7.78 -6.32
C ASP A 123 8.75 -7.50 -5.20
N ASN A 124 9.53 -6.42 -5.33
CA ASN A 124 10.50 -6.03 -4.30
C ASN A 124 9.82 -5.66 -2.98
N SER A 125 8.74 -4.90 -3.04
CA SER A 125 8.02 -4.44 -1.85
C SER A 125 7.25 -5.57 -1.16
N CYS A 126 6.72 -6.55 -1.90
CA CYS A 126 6.14 -7.76 -1.31
C CYS A 126 7.18 -8.54 -0.50
N GLN A 127 8.41 -8.64 -0.99
CA GLN A 127 9.50 -9.26 -0.23
C GLN A 127 9.86 -8.45 1.02
N GLU A 128 9.99 -7.12 0.89
CA GLU A 128 10.34 -6.24 2.02
C GLU A 128 9.28 -6.24 3.12
N TYR A 129 8.00 -6.24 2.75
CA TYR A 129 6.87 -6.19 3.68
C TYR A 129 6.43 -7.58 4.17
N GLY A 130 7.04 -8.66 3.66
CA GLY A 130 6.66 -10.03 4.00
C GLY A 130 5.23 -10.37 3.57
N LEU A 131 4.88 -10.10 2.31
CA LEU A 131 3.56 -10.37 1.74
C LEU A 131 3.56 -11.66 0.91
N GLN A 132 2.58 -12.52 1.16
CA GLN A 132 2.23 -13.63 0.28
C GLN A 132 1.15 -13.13 -0.69
N GLN A 133 1.57 -12.62 -1.84
CA GLN A 133 0.68 -11.99 -2.81
C GLN A 133 0.08 -13.00 -3.81
N ILE A 134 -1.25 -12.97 -3.94
CA ILE A 134 -2.00 -13.65 -4.99
C ILE A 134 -2.32 -12.61 -6.09
N ARG A 135 -1.84 -12.85 -7.31
CA ARG A 135 -2.08 -11.98 -8.47
C ARG A 135 -3.19 -12.56 -9.34
N LEU A 136 -4.19 -11.75 -9.66
CA LEU A 136 -5.35 -12.11 -10.49
C LEU A 136 -5.52 -11.08 -11.61
N SER A 137 -5.93 -11.53 -12.80
CA SER A 137 -6.09 -10.67 -14.00
C SER A 137 -7.53 -10.57 -14.49
N GLU A 138 -8.48 -11.07 -13.70
CA GLU A 138 -9.90 -11.06 -14.00
C GLU A 138 -10.54 -9.68 -13.68
N PRO A 139 -11.75 -9.38 -14.21
CA PRO A 139 -12.52 -8.22 -13.76
C PRO A 139 -12.68 -8.22 -12.23
N MET A 140 -12.61 -7.03 -11.61
CA MET A 140 -12.46 -6.89 -10.16
C MET A 140 -13.41 -7.76 -9.33
N LYS A 141 -14.70 -7.78 -9.67
CA LYS A 141 -15.69 -8.61 -8.98
C LYS A 141 -15.39 -10.11 -9.10
N ALA A 142 -15.13 -10.60 -10.31
CA ALA A 142 -14.81 -12.01 -10.57
C ALA A 142 -13.49 -12.42 -9.89
N ALA A 143 -12.49 -11.54 -9.88
CA ALA A 143 -11.24 -11.77 -9.18
C ALA A 143 -11.47 -11.96 -7.67
N PHE A 144 -12.32 -11.16 -7.03
CA PHE A 144 -12.65 -11.36 -5.61
C PHE A 144 -13.52 -12.60 -5.36
N GLU A 145 -14.42 -12.97 -6.28
CA GLU A 145 -15.17 -14.24 -6.22
C GLU A 145 -14.21 -15.43 -6.18
N HIS A 146 -13.28 -15.48 -7.12
CA HIS A 146 -12.23 -16.50 -7.21
C HIS A 146 -11.28 -16.46 -6.01
N PHE A 147 -10.82 -15.28 -5.59
CA PHE A 147 -9.95 -15.14 -4.42
C PHE A 147 -10.59 -15.75 -3.17
N LEU A 148 -11.88 -15.47 -2.92
CA LEU A 148 -12.58 -15.96 -1.73
C LEU A 148 -12.95 -17.44 -1.83
N SER A 149 -13.18 -17.99 -3.03
CA SER A 149 -13.38 -19.44 -3.19
C SER A 149 -12.14 -20.24 -2.80
N GLU A 150 -10.95 -19.74 -3.14
CA GLU A 150 -9.67 -20.35 -2.78
C GLU A 150 -9.22 -20.01 -1.34
N ASN A 151 -9.84 -18.99 -0.72
CA ASN A 151 -9.49 -18.51 0.61
C ASN A 151 -10.73 -18.33 1.49
N PRO A 152 -11.50 -19.41 1.76
CA PRO A 152 -12.82 -19.33 2.39
C PRO A 152 -12.80 -18.84 3.85
N THR A 153 -11.63 -18.79 4.49
CA THR A 153 -11.50 -18.22 5.84
C THR A 153 -11.48 -16.69 5.84
N VAL A 154 -11.17 -16.03 4.71
CA VAL A 154 -11.07 -14.58 4.64
C VAL A 154 -12.46 -13.96 4.78
N LYS A 155 -12.59 -13.05 5.75
CA LYS A 155 -13.82 -12.31 6.07
C LYS A 155 -13.65 -10.80 5.93
N ALA A 156 -12.41 -10.31 5.94
CA ALA A 156 -12.11 -8.89 5.82
C ALA A 156 -10.93 -8.64 4.89
N ILE A 157 -11.03 -7.58 4.08
CA ILE A 157 -9.97 -7.15 3.18
C ILE A 157 -9.67 -5.67 3.44
N ILE A 158 -8.42 -5.37 3.73
CA ILE A 158 -7.94 -4.00 3.95
C ILE A 158 -7.66 -3.35 2.59
N VAL A 159 -8.25 -2.19 2.34
CA VAL A 159 -8.28 -1.51 1.04
C VAL A 159 -7.78 -0.08 1.16
N GLY A 160 -6.80 0.28 0.33
CA GLY A 160 -6.13 1.59 0.34
C GLY A 160 -6.87 2.65 -0.47
N ILE A 161 -8.13 2.90 -0.17
CA ILE A 161 -8.97 3.94 -0.82
C ILE A 161 -9.08 5.18 0.07
N ARG A 162 -9.15 6.36 -0.55
CA ARG A 162 -9.34 7.66 0.11
C ARG A 162 -10.66 8.31 -0.31
N ARG A 163 -11.13 9.28 0.48
CA ARG A 163 -12.34 10.09 0.20
C ARG A 163 -12.33 10.73 -1.19
N SER A 164 -11.15 11.14 -1.67
CA SER A 164 -10.94 11.81 -2.96
C SER A 164 -10.96 10.85 -4.15
N ASP A 165 -10.86 9.54 -3.92
CA ASP A 165 -10.84 8.56 -4.99
C ASP A 165 -12.25 8.33 -5.58
N PRO A 166 -12.35 7.83 -6.83
CA PRO A 166 -13.64 7.39 -7.37
C PRO A 166 -14.31 6.39 -6.42
N TYR A 167 -15.59 6.62 -6.13
CA TYR A 167 -16.42 5.81 -5.23
C TYR A 167 -16.06 5.91 -3.73
N GLY A 168 -15.10 6.76 -3.34
CA GLY A 168 -14.65 6.90 -1.94
C GLY A 168 -15.48 7.85 -1.07
N GLN A 169 -16.39 8.64 -1.64
CA GLN A 169 -16.98 9.80 -0.95
C GLN A 169 -17.83 9.44 0.27
N GLN A 170 -18.57 8.32 0.20
CA GLN A 170 -19.54 7.90 1.22
C GLN A 170 -19.11 6.67 2.02
N LEU A 171 -17.90 6.16 1.79
CA LEU A 171 -17.40 4.98 2.47
C LEU A 171 -17.22 5.23 3.97
N LYS A 172 -17.32 4.16 4.74
CA LYS A 172 -17.00 4.12 6.17
C LYS A 172 -15.67 3.40 6.41
N PRO A 173 -15.01 3.58 7.56
CA PRO A 173 -13.80 2.82 7.91
C PRO A 173 -13.99 1.30 7.85
N PHE A 174 -15.20 0.83 8.14
CA PHE A 174 -15.65 -0.55 7.98
C PHE A 174 -16.92 -0.55 7.16
N ASP A 175 -16.87 -1.14 5.97
CA ASP A 175 -17.98 -1.15 5.04
C ASP A 175 -18.14 -2.54 4.42
N PRO A 176 -19.24 -3.28 4.67
CA PRO A 176 -19.49 -4.52 3.93
C PRO A 176 -19.54 -4.22 2.43
N THR A 177 -19.22 -5.22 1.63
CA THR A 177 -19.37 -5.10 0.18
C THR A 177 -20.84 -4.85 -0.23
N ASP A 178 -21.01 -4.19 -1.36
CA ASP A 178 -22.33 -3.83 -1.86
C ASP A 178 -23.07 -5.07 -2.37
N SER A 179 -24.40 -5.00 -2.45
CA SER A 179 -25.23 -6.10 -2.97
C SER A 179 -24.74 -6.54 -4.36
N GLY A 180 -24.52 -7.84 -4.52
CA GLY A 180 -24.02 -8.43 -5.75
C GLY A 180 -22.50 -8.47 -5.86
N TRP A 181 -21.74 -7.98 -4.88
CA TRP A 181 -20.32 -8.34 -4.70
C TRP A 181 -20.19 -9.57 -3.78
N PRO A 182 -19.05 -10.27 -3.81
CA PRO A 182 -18.73 -11.28 -2.79
C PRO A 182 -18.81 -10.69 -1.39
N ASP A 183 -19.30 -11.47 -0.42
CA ASP A 183 -19.48 -11.01 0.95
C ASP A 183 -18.14 -10.97 1.70
N PHE A 184 -17.69 -9.76 2.03
CA PHE A 184 -16.59 -9.52 2.95
C PHE A 184 -16.65 -8.08 3.49
N MET A 185 -15.98 -7.85 4.62
CA MET A 185 -15.80 -6.52 5.19
C MET A 185 -14.65 -5.78 4.48
N ARG A 186 -14.91 -4.61 3.92
CA ARG A 186 -13.85 -3.69 3.47
C ARG A 186 -13.39 -2.85 4.66
N VAL A 187 -12.09 -2.83 4.91
CA VAL A 187 -11.46 -2.01 5.96
C VAL A 187 -10.66 -0.90 5.30
N HIS A 188 -10.98 0.36 5.60
CA HIS A 188 -10.42 1.54 4.92
C HIS A 188 -9.60 2.41 5.89
N PRO A 189 -8.39 1.99 6.28
CA PRO A 189 -7.61 2.68 7.32
C PRO A 189 -7.08 4.04 6.86
N VAL A 190 -6.92 4.25 5.55
CA VAL A 190 -6.40 5.50 4.98
C VAL A 190 -7.48 6.43 4.42
N LEU A 191 -8.76 6.16 4.72
CA LEU A 191 -9.90 6.82 4.08
C LEU A 191 -9.85 8.36 4.13
N GLU A 192 -9.45 8.93 5.26
CA GLU A 192 -9.44 10.38 5.47
C GLU A 192 -8.14 11.07 5.04
N TRP A 193 -7.16 10.32 4.52
CA TRP A 193 -5.88 10.89 4.11
C TRP A 193 -6.03 11.77 2.87
N LYS A 194 -5.25 12.86 2.81
CA LYS A 194 -5.08 13.69 1.61
C LYS A 194 -3.79 13.37 0.88
N TYR A 195 -3.71 13.78 -0.37
CA TYR A 195 -2.56 13.56 -1.25
C TYR A 195 -1.25 14.01 -0.60
N VAL A 196 -1.26 15.19 0.02
CA VAL A 196 -0.10 15.75 0.73
C VAL A 196 0.31 14.93 1.95
N ASN A 197 -0.63 14.28 2.65
CA ASN A 197 -0.31 13.46 3.81
C ASN A 197 0.36 12.14 3.39
N ILE A 198 -0.07 11.55 2.28
CA ILE A 198 0.56 10.36 1.71
C ILE A 198 2.04 10.62 1.47
N TRP A 199 2.38 11.74 0.81
CA TRP A 199 3.76 12.09 0.52
C TRP A 199 4.55 12.55 1.73
N ASP A 200 3.95 13.31 2.65
CA ASP A 200 4.61 13.69 3.90
C ASP A 200 4.98 12.45 4.73
N PHE A 201 4.11 11.43 4.76
CA PHE A 201 4.41 10.16 5.40
C PHE A 201 5.52 9.41 4.68
N LEU A 202 5.33 9.05 3.39
CA LEU A 202 6.29 8.22 2.65
C LEU A 202 7.70 8.84 2.61
N ARG A 203 7.80 10.16 2.44
CA ARG A 203 9.09 10.86 2.46
C ARG A 203 9.61 11.07 3.87
N GLY A 204 8.72 11.27 4.85
CA GLY A 204 9.10 11.41 6.25
C GLY A 204 9.60 10.11 6.89
N THR A 205 9.24 8.96 6.33
CA THR A 205 9.70 7.63 6.72
C THR A 205 10.84 7.10 5.83
N ASP A 206 11.31 7.88 4.85
CA ASP A 206 12.30 7.47 3.85
C ASP A 206 11.94 6.11 3.19
N SER A 207 10.66 5.91 2.91
CA SER A 207 10.15 4.66 2.35
C SER A 207 10.29 4.66 0.83
N ALA A 208 10.89 3.61 0.27
CA ALA A 208 11.03 3.46 -1.18
C ALA A 208 9.66 3.38 -1.86
N TYR A 209 9.42 4.14 -2.93
CA TYR A 209 8.18 4.11 -3.71
C TYR A 209 8.48 3.88 -5.19
N CYS A 210 7.47 3.53 -5.99
CA CYS A 210 7.65 3.30 -7.43
C CYS A 210 8.26 4.53 -8.12
N CYS A 211 9.36 4.34 -8.87
CA CYS A 211 10.13 5.44 -9.46
C CYS A 211 9.36 6.26 -10.50
N LEU A 212 8.21 5.78 -11.00
CA LEU A 212 7.34 6.58 -11.87
C LEU A 212 6.86 7.85 -11.17
N TYR A 213 6.71 7.82 -9.84
CA TYR A 213 6.34 9.01 -9.08
C TYR A 213 7.40 10.12 -9.20
N ASP A 214 8.70 9.79 -9.30
CA ASP A 214 9.75 10.79 -9.54
C ASP A 214 9.71 11.33 -10.98
N LYS A 215 9.12 10.57 -11.92
CA LYS A 215 8.91 10.97 -13.32
C LYS A 215 7.61 11.78 -13.54
N GLY A 216 6.96 12.23 -12.46
CA GLY A 216 5.77 13.09 -12.51
C GLY A 216 4.44 12.36 -12.68
N TYR A 217 4.42 11.03 -12.58
CA TYR A 217 3.16 10.29 -12.48
C TYR A 217 2.55 10.50 -11.10
N THR A 218 1.27 10.84 -10.99
CA THR A 218 0.61 11.10 -9.69
C THR A 218 -0.44 10.06 -9.31
N SER A 219 -0.92 9.30 -10.29
CA SER A 219 -1.89 8.21 -10.15
C SER A 219 -1.52 7.10 -11.15
N LEU A 220 -1.20 5.88 -10.67
CA LEU A 220 -0.73 4.78 -11.52
C LEU A 220 -1.89 3.88 -11.97
N GLY A 221 -2.00 3.67 -13.28
CA GLY A 221 -2.93 2.75 -13.92
C GLY A 221 -2.22 1.90 -14.96
N GLY A 222 -2.94 1.47 -15.99
CA GLY A 222 -2.39 0.80 -17.15
C GLY A 222 -1.50 1.71 -18.00
N THR A 223 -0.58 1.07 -18.71
CA THR A 223 0.35 1.70 -19.66
C THR A 223 -0.35 2.47 -20.79
N ASP A 224 -1.59 2.10 -21.12
CA ASP A 224 -2.42 2.73 -22.15
C ASP A 224 -3.39 3.79 -21.61
N SER A 225 -3.50 3.93 -20.28
CA SER A 225 -4.47 4.80 -19.61
C SER A 225 -3.81 5.88 -18.73
N THR A 226 -2.47 5.93 -18.70
CA THR A 226 -1.72 6.77 -17.75
C THR A 226 -0.53 7.48 -18.38
N VAL A 227 -0.43 8.79 -18.14
CA VAL A 227 0.71 9.66 -18.49
C VAL A 227 1.15 10.50 -17.28
N PRO A 228 2.34 11.13 -17.31
CA PRO A 228 2.74 12.09 -16.29
C PRO A 228 1.71 13.21 -16.12
N ASN A 229 1.59 13.74 -14.91
CA ASN A 229 0.61 14.77 -14.61
C ASN A 229 0.97 16.09 -15.32
N PRO A 230 0.08 16.68 -16.15
CA PRO A 230 0.37 17.91 -16.86
C PRO A 230 0.65 19.11 -15.94
N LYS A 231 0.17 19.09 -14.69
CA LYS A 231 0.46 20.13 -13.68
C LYS A 231 1.91 20.13 -13.20
N LEU A 232 2.63 19.04 -13.42
CA LEU A 232 4.02 18.87 -13.00
C LEU A 232 5.03 19.15 -14.12
N LEU A 233 4.58 19.50 -15.33
CA LEU A 233 5.48 19.85 -16.44
C LEU A 233 6.29 21.11 -16.09
N LYS A 234 7.63 21.02 -16.17
CA LYS A 234 8.51 22.16 -15.89
C LYS A 234 8.37 23.21 -17.00
N LYS A 235 8.23 24.48 -16.59
CA LYS A 235 8.15 25.62 -17.51
C LYS A 235 9.39 25.67 -18.41
N GLY A 236 9.19 25.87 -19.70
CA GLY A 236 10.28 25.96 -20.69
C GLY A 236 10.85 24.62 -21.14
N THR A 237 10.25 23.49 -20.74
CA THR A 237 10.63 22.15 -21.20
C THR A 237 9.46 21.49 -21.92
N CYS A 238 9.75 20.55 -22.83
CA CYS A 238 8.73 19.78 -23.54
C CYS A 238 8.45 18.41 -22.91
N ALA A 239 9.27 17.95 -21.96
CA ALA A 239 9.20 16.57 -21.46
C ALA A 239 9.74 16.37 -20.02
N GLU A 240 10.15 17.42 -19.31
CA GLU A 240 10.64 17.27 -17.94
C GLU A 240 9.54 17.55 -16.93
N PHE A 241 9.32 16.61 -16.01
CA PHE A 241 8.32 16.73 -14.96
C PHE A 241 8.96 16.89 -13.59
N LEU A 242 8.27 17.61 -12.71
CA LEU A 242 8.52 17.57 -11.28
C LEU A 242 8.02 16.24 -10.69
N PRO A 243 8.59 15.78 -9.58
CA PRO A 243 8.14 14.56 -8.91
C PRO A 243 6.72 14.71 -8.35
N ALA A 244 6.03 13.59 -8.17
CA ALA A 244 4.63 13.51 -7.76
C ALA A 244 4.32 14.31 -6.48
N TYR A 245 5.23 14.27 -5.51
CA TYR A 245 5.09 14.99 -4.23
C TYR A 245 5.17 16.52 -4.36
N ALA A 246 5.40 17.07 -5.56
CA ALA A 246 5.25 18.50 -5.83
C ALA A 246 3.78 18.90 -6.11
N LEU A 247 2.88 17.94 -6.34
CA LEU A 247 1.45 18.19 -6.46
C LEU A 247 0.82 18.34 -5.06
N VAL A 248 -0.14 19.25 -4.93
CA VAL A 248 -0.78 19.59 -3.64
C VAL A 248 -2.27 19.26 -3.61
N LYS A 249 -3.00 19.48 -4.72
CA LYS A 249 -4.45 19.35 -4.78
C LYS A 249 -4.88 17.92 -5.14
N ASP A 250 -5.72 17.31 -4.30
CA ASP A 250 -6.27 15.98 -4.54
C ASP A 250 -7.04 15.90 -5.87
N GLU A 251 -7.77 16.95 -6.25
CA GLU A 251 -8.59 16.96 -7.48
C GLU A 251 -7.72 16.91 -8.76
N GLU A 252 -6.45 17.32 -8.65
CA GLU A 252 -5.51 17.34 -9.77
C GLU A 252 -4.76 16.01 -9.92
N GLU A 253 -4.86 15.11 -8.95
CA GLU A 253 -4.08 13.86 -8.89
C GLU A 253 -4.27 12.97 -10.12
N ARG A 254 -5.48 12.94 -10.65
CA ARG A 254 -5.87 12.02 -11.74
C ARG A 254 -5.87 12.70 -13.12
N LEU A 255 -5.32 13.91 -13.25
CA LEU A 255 -5.28 14.61 -14.54
C LEU A 255 -4.43 13.89 -15.60
N GLY A 256 -3.52 13.01 -15.19
CA GLY A 256 -2.76 12.13 -16.09
C GLY A 256 -3.46 10.79 -16.41
N ARG A 257 -4.73 10.60 -16.03
CA ARG A 257 -5.50 9.37 -16.30
C ARG A 257 -6.52 9.60 -17.41
N PHE A 258 -6.45 8.77 -18.44
CA PHE A 258 -7.46 8.72 -19.50
C PHE A 258 -8.49 7.65 -19.16
N ARG A 259 -9.78 7.97 -19.35
CA ARG A 259 -10.82 6.94 -19.32
C ARG A 259 -10.74 6.14 -20.62
N LYS A 260 -10.83 4.82 -20.50
CA LYS A 260 -11.37 4.00 -21.58
C LYS A 260 -12.89 4.15 -21.61
#